data_AF-A0AAW1MJD3-F1
#
_entry.id   AF-A0AAW1MJD3-F1
#
_cell.length_a   1.000
_cell.length_b   1.000
_cell.length_c   1.000
_cell.angle_alpha   90.00
_cell.angle_beta   90.00
_cell.angle_gamma   90.00
#
_symmetry.space_group_name_H-M   'P 1'
#
loop_
_entity.id
_entity.type
_entity.pdbx_description
1 polymer ?
#
loop_
_entity_poly.entity_id
_entity_poly.type
_entity_poly.pdbx_seq_one_letter_code
_entity_poly.pdbx_strand_id
1 'polypeptide(L)'
;MLKEKQVYSMGTTGHSIDTFNAAELTPEQQKILIDIRRRKTELLLEIQQLKDELCEVVAEMEALDSADDGKNSNKTKMMSMGRKKFNMDPKKGIEFLIEKGLLQQTAESVAQFLHKGEGLNKTAIGDYLGEKNEFNEKVLQAFVDLHDFRDLILVQALRPLHFCRPSRHICIQ
;
A
#
# COMPACT_ATOMS: atom_id res chain seq x y z
N MET A 1 -30.01 -8.21 -36.91
CA MET A 1 -28.71 -8.57 -36.29
C MET A 1 -29.02 -9.42 -35.07
N LEU A 2 -28.54 -10.66 -35.10
CA LEU A 2 -28.56 -11.62 -34.00
C LEU A 2 -27.90 -11.04 -32.74
N LYS A 3 -28.46 -11.41 -31.57
CA LYS A 3 -27.84 -11.94 -30.33
C LYS A 3 -26.39 -11.50 -30.05
N GLU A 4 -25.99 -11.06 -28.85
CA GLU A 4 -26.18 -11.56 -27.47
C GLU A 4 -25.17 -10.70 -26.63
N LYS A 5 -25.24 -10.42 -25.33
CA LYS A 5 -25.43 -11.26 -24.13
C LYS A 5 -25.52 -10.28 -22.92
N GLN A 6 -26.46 -10.46 -21.99
CA GLN A 6 -26.26 -11.03 -20.62
C GLN A 6 -25.19 -10.27 -19.82
N VAL A 7 -25.44 -9.73 -18.61
CA VAL A 7 -25.73 -10.46 -17.37
C VAL A 7 -26.27 -9.45 -16.32
N TYR A 8 -27.44 -9.70 -15.73
CA TYR A 8 -27.64 -9.83 -14.28
C TYR A 8 -29.11 -10.14 -13.99
N SER A 9 -29.35 -11.33 -13.45
CA SER A 9 -30.64 -11.80 -12.97
C SER A 9 -30.67 -11.63 -11.45
N MET A 10 -31.69 -10.96 -10.91
CA MET A 10 -32.28 -11.29 -9.61
C MET A 10 -33.77 -10.91 -9.60
N GLY A 11 -34.61 -11.93 -9.40
CA GLY A 11 -35.83 -11.82 -8.59
C GLY A 11 -37.08 -11.24 -9.25
N THR A 12 -37.72 -12.02 -10.12
CA THR A 12 -39.15 -11.85 -10.44
C THR A 12 -40.00 -12.40 -9.29
N THR A 13 -40.71 -11.54 -8.56
CA THR A 13 -41.97 -11.91 -7.90
C THR A 13 -43.05 -11.04 -8.50
N GLY A 14 -43.93 -11.68 -9.27
CA GLY A 14 -45.10 -11.03 -9.86
C GLY A 14 -45.98 -10.44 -8.77
N HIS A 15 -46.10 -9.13 -8.78
CA HIS A 15 -47.30 -8.45 -8.31
C HIS A 15 -47.88 -7.77 -9.54
N SER A 16 -49.11 -8.13 -9.88
CA SER A 16 -49.92 -7.44 -10.87
C SER A 16 -49.76 -5.95 -10.66
N ILE A 17 -49.23 -5.24 -11.66
CA ILE A 17 -49.43 -3.79 -11.73
C ILE A 17 -50.90 -3.66 -12.10
N ASP A 18 -51.76 -3.71 -11.09
CA ASP A 18 -53.12 -3.23 -11.23
C ASP A 18 -52.98 -1.79 -11.72
N THR A 19 -53.38 -1.58 -12.97
CA THR A 19 -53.45 -0.26 -13.60
C THR A 19 -54.38 0.57 -12.73
N PHE A 20 -53.81 1.32 -11.79
CA PHE A 20 -54.55 2.13 -10.84
C PHE A 20 -55.36 3.15 -11.64
N ASN A 21 -56.66 2.92 -11.75
CA ASN A 21 -57.54 3.74 -12.56
C ASN A 21 -57.77 5.06 -11.80
N ALA A 22 -56.98 6.09 -12.11
CA ALA A 22 -56.94 7.36 -11.39
C ALA A 22 -58.27 8.14 -11.38
N ALA A 23 -59.28 7.64 -12.09
CA ALA A 23 -60.61 8.22 -12.22
C ALA A 23 -61.55 7.97 -11.00
N GLU A 24 -61.24 7.02 -10.11
CA GLU A 24 -62.06 6.70 -8.92
C GLU A 24 -61.42 7.17 -7.59
N LEU A 25 -60.58 8.20 -7.63
CA LEU A 25 -59.98 8.75 -6.42
C LEU A 25 -60.89 9.82 -5.82
N THR A 26 -61.21 9.68 -4.54
CA THR A 26 -61.88 10.74 -3.77
C THR A 26 -61.03 12.01 -3.79
N PRO A 27 -61.62 13.22 -3.69
CA PRO A 27 -60.87 14.48 -3.73
C PRO A 27 -59.75 14.56 -2.68
N GLU A 28 -59.93 13.86 -1.56
CA GLU A 28 -58.95 13.77 -0.47
C GLU A 28 -57.77 12.86 -0.85
N GLN A 29 -58.03 11.72 -1.50
CA GLN A 29 -56.98 10.85 -2.05
C GLN A 29 -56.22 11.52 -3.22
N GLN A 30 -56.91 12.30 -4.06
CA GLN A 30 -56.27 13.09 -5.12
C GLN A 30 -55.31 14.12 -4.54
N LYS A 31 -55.70 14.81 -3.45
CA LYS A 31 -54.83 15.78 -2.76
C LYS A 31 -53.58 15.10 -2.19
N ILE A 32 -53.73 13.95 -1.52
CA ILE A 32 -52.59 13.17 -1.01
C ILE A 32 -51.67 12.73 -2.15
N LEU A 33 -52.22 12.30 -3.27
CA LEU A 33 -51.43 11.86 -4.43
C LEU A 33 -50.64 13.03 -5.06
N ILE A 34 -51.22 14.24 -5.08
CA ILE A 34 -50.52 15.45 -5.51
C ILE A 34 -49.39 15.79 -4.55
N ASP A 35 -49.63 15.71 -3.23
CA ASP A 35 -48.61 15.97 -2.22
C ASP A 35 -47.47 14.94 -2.28
N ILE A 36 -47.78 13.65 -2.44
CA ILE A 36 -46.78 12.58 -2.64
C ILE A 36 -45.98 12.83 -3.91
N ARG A 37 -46.64 13.21 -5.01
CA ARG A 37 -45.96 13.51 -6.27
C ARG A 37 -45.04 14.72 -6.13
N ARG A 38 -45.47 15.77 -5.43
CA ARG A 38 -44.65 16.95 -5.14
C ARG A 38 -43.43 16.57 -4.30
N ARG A 39 -43.62 15.83 -3.21
CA ARG A 39 -42.54 15.34 -2.34
C ARG A 39 -41.54 14.47 -3.09
N LYS A 40 -42.03 13.60 -3.97
CA LYS A 40 -41.20 12.76 -4.84
C LYS A 40 -40.33 13.62 -5.76
N THR A 41 -40.89 14.68 -6.36
CA THR A 41 -40.12 15.59 -7.20
C THR A 41 -39.08 16.37 -6.39
N GLU A 42 -39.42 16.84 -5.19
CA GLU A 42 -38.48 17.52 -4.27
C GLU A 42 -37.27 16.61 -3.94
N LEU A 43 -37.54 15.37 -3.52
CA LEU A 43 -36.49 14.40 -3.17
C LEU A 43 -35.63 14.02 -4.38
N LEU A 44 -36.22 13.92 -5.57
CA LEU A 44 -35.46 13.63 -6.79
C LEU A 44 -34.51 14.76 -7.15
N LEU A 45 -34.93 16.02 -6.94
CA LEU A 45 -34.08 17.18 -7.14
C LEU A 45 -32.94 17.21 -6.11
N GLU A 46 -33.23 16.91 -4.86
CA GLU A 46 -32.22 16.84 -3.79
C GLU A 46 -31.19 15.72 -4.07
N ILE A 47 -31.64 14.53 -4.47
CA ILE A 47 -30.75 13.43 -4.87
C ILE A 47 -29.87 13.84 -6.06
N GLN A 48 -30.45 14.53 -7.05
CA GLN A 48 -29.70 15.00 -8.21
C GLN A 48 -28.66 16.04 -7.82
N GLN A 49 -29.01 16.98 -6.94
CA GLN A 49 -28.09 17.98 -6.43
C GLN A 49 -26.94 17.33 -5.64
N LEU A 50 -27.24 16.41 -4.72
CA LEU A 50 -26.21 15.69 -3.95
C LEU A 50 -25.30 14.86 -4.87
N LYS A 51 -25.83 14.32 -5.96
CA LYS A 51 -25.04 13.62 -6.98
C LYS A 51 -24.08 14.57 -7.69
N ASP A 52 -24.54 15.77 -8.04
CA ASP A 52 -23.71 16.77 -8.69
C ASP A 52 -22.63 17.30 -7.75
N GLU A 53 -22.95 17.54 -6.47
CA GLU A 53 -21.98 17.88 -5.41
C GLU A 53 -20.94 16.76 -5.21
N LEU A 54 -21.36 15.49 -5.20
CA LEU A 54 -20.43 14.36 -5.13
C LEU A 54 -19.54 14.29 -6.37
N CYS A 55 -20.08 14.56 -7.56
CA CYS A 55 -19.28 14.63 -8.79
C CYS A 55 -18.25 15.75 -8.75
N GLU A 56 -18.59 16.91 -8.18
CA GLU A 56 -17.66 18.03 -8.01
C GLU A 56 -16.56 17.69 -7.00
N VAL A 57 -16.92 17.15 -5.82
CA VAL A 57 -15.94 16.71 -4.81
C VAL A 57 -15.03 15.60 -5.36
N VAL A 58 -15.58 14.65 -6.14
CA VAL A 58 -14.77 13.61 -6.80
C VAL A 58 -13.82 14.23 -7.84
N ALA A 59 -14.29 15.19 -8.65
CA ALA A 59 -13.44 15.88 -9.61
C ALA A 59 -12.35 16.71 -8.92
N GLU A 60 -12.64 17.34 -7.78
CA GLU A 60 -11.64 18.01 -6.95
C GLU A 60 -10.63 17.04 -6.36
N MET A 61 -11.08 15.89 -5.83
CA MET A 61 -10.21 14.82 -5.34
C MET A 61 -9.31 14.28 -6.46
N GLU A 62 -9.85 14.04 -7.66
CA GLU A 62 -9.10 13.59 -8.84
C GLU A 62 -8.10 14.66 -9.34
N ALA A 63 -8.46 15.95 -9.28
CA ALA A 63 -7.56 17.05 -9.63
C ALA A 63 -6.39 17.16 -8.63
N LEU A 64 -6.62 16.87 -7.36
CA LEU A 64 -5.58 16.79 -6.33
C LEU A 64 -4.73 15.51 -6.46
N ASP A 65 -5.32 14.39 -6.87
CA ASP A 65 -4.61 13.11 -7.11
C ASP A 65 -3.78 13.10 -8.41
N SER A 66 -4.11 13.97 -9.37
CA SER A 66 -3.34 14.17 -10.60
C SER A 66 -1.92 14.72 -10.34
N ALA A 67 -1.66 15.26 -9.15
CA ALA A 67 -0.32 15.63 -8.70
C ALA A 67 0.42 14.48 -7.98
N ASP A 68 -0.24 13.36 -7.65
CA ASP A 68 0.31 12.29 -6.83
C ASP A 68 0.42 10.92 -7.52
N ASP A 69 -0.43 10.57 -8.50
CA ASP A 69 -0.31 9.25 -9.15
C ASP A 69 0.90 9.14 -10.10
N GLY A 70 1.33 10.27 -10.67
CA GLY A 70 2.64 10.40 -11.28
C GLY A 70 3.78 10.27 -10.27
N LYS A 71 3.61 10.77 -9.04
CA LYS A 71 4.68 10.76 -8.02
C LYS A 71 4.81 9.40 -7.33
N ASN A 72 3.72 8.70 -7.01
CA ASN A 72 3.79 7.39 -6.35
C ASN A 72 4.28 6.29 -7.31
N SER A 73 3.85 6.32 -8.58
CA SER A 73 4.38 5.43 -9.62
C SER A 73 5.86 5.73 -9.92
N ASN A 74 6.26 7.00 -10.02
CA ASN A 74 7.66 7.36 -10.23
C ASN A 74 8.55 7.06 -9.02
N LYS A 75 8.08 7.32 -7.80
CA LYS A 75 8.80 6.97 -6.56
C LYS A 75 8.98 5.46 -6.44
N THR A 76 7.95 4.68 -6.75
CA THR A 76 8.02 3.21 -6.77
C THR A 76 8.98 2.70 -7.84
N LYS A 77 8.94 3.26 -9.05
CA LYS A 77 9.88 2.94 -10.14
C LYS A 77 11.33 3.30 -9.76
N MET A 78 11.55 4.48 -9.20
CA MET A 78 12.87 4.93 -8.77
C MET A 78 13.40 4.08 -7.60
N MET A 79 12.54 3.65 -6.67
CA MET A 79 12.94 2.71 -5.62
C MET A 79 13.34 1.35 -6.19
N SER A 80 12.57 0.81 -7.12
CA SER A 80 12.95 -0.44 -7.81
C SER A 80 14.30 -0.31 -8.53
N MET A 81 14.53 0.82 -9.19
CA MET A 81 15.79 1.11 -9.87
C MET A 81 16.96 1.29 -8.89
N GLY A 82 16.73 1.95 -7.75
CA GLY A 82 17.73 2.09 -6.69
C GLY A 82 18.13 0.75 -6.07
N ARG A 83 17.17 -0.15 -5.85
CA ARG A 83 17.44 -1.54 -5.40
C ARG A 83 18.27 -2.32 -6.42
N LYS A 84 17.93 -2.21 -7.72
CA LYS A 84 18.73 -2.84 -8.79
C LYS A 84 20.15 -2.30 -8.83
N LYS A 85 20.33 -0.98 -8.68
CA LYS A 85 21.66 -0.35 -8.60
C LYS A 85 22.43 -0.84 -7.38
N PHE A 86 21.78 -0.92 -6.22
CA PHE A 86 22.38 -1.46 -5.00
C PHE A 86 22.89 -2.90 -5.19
N ASN A 87 22.12 -3.74 -5.89
CA ASN A 87 22.54 -5.11 -6.18
C ASN A 87 23.75 -5.20 -7.12
N MET A 88 24.02 -4.18 -7.93
CA MET A 88 25.22 -4.10 -8.77
C MET A 88 26.40 -3.47 -8.03
N ASP A 89 26.15 -2.39 -7.29
CA ASP A 89 27.14 -1.62 -6.55
C ASP A 89 26.44 -1.01 -5.32
N PRO A 90 26.66 -1.55 -4.11
CA PRO A 90 25.93 -1.14 -2.92
C PRO A 90 26.11 0.34 -2.59
N LYS A 91 27.34 0.86 -2.72
CA LYS A 91 27.67 2.27 -2.49
C LYS A 91 26.89 3.18 -3.45
N LYS A 92 27.00 2.93 -4.76
CA LYS A 92 26.31 3.75 -5.76
C LYS A 92 24.80 3.63 -5.66
N GLY A 93 24.28 2.48 -5.24
CA GLY A 93 22.86 2.27 -5.00
C GLY A 93 22.32 3.17 -3.87
N ILE A 94 23.01 3.21 -2.74
CA ILE A 94 22.64 4.08 -1.61
C ILE A 94 22.78 5.55 -1.98
N GLU A 95 23.88 5.94 -2.64
CA GLU A 95 24.08 7.32 -3.10
C GLU A 95 22.98 7.78 -4.05
N PHE A 96 22.59 6.94 -5.01
CA PHE A 96 21.47 7.22 -5.92
C PHE A 96 20.14 7.39 -5.16
N LEU A 97 19.87 6.56 -4.15
CA LEU A 97 18.65 6.65 -3.35
C LEU A 97 18.60 7.94 -2.52
N ILE A 98 19.76 8.39 -2.00
CA ILE A 98 19.90 9.66 -1.28
C ILE A 98 19.73 10.84 -2.24
N GLU A 99 20.40 10.83 -3.39
CA GLU A 99 20.32 11.90 -4.40
C GLU A 99 18.90 12.10 -4.93
N LYS A 100 18.12 11.02 -5.06
CA LYS A 100 16.70 11.09 -5.47
C LYS A 100 15.74 11.40 -4.32
N GLY A 101 16.24 11.67 -3.12
CA GLY A 101 15.41 11.98 -1.95
C GLY A 101 14.53 10.81 -1.50
N LEU A 102 14.89 9.59 -1.87
CA LEU A 102 14.16 8.37 -1.54
C LEU A 102 14.62 7.77 -0.21
N LEU A 103 15.83 8.09 0.20
CA LEU A 103 16.46 7.65 1.44
C LEU A 103 17.15 8.84 2.10
N GLN A 104 17.07 8.94 3.42
CA GLN A 104 17.80 9.96 4.16
C GLN A 104 19.26 9.52 4.31
N GLN A 105 20.19 10.48 4.29
CA GLN A 105 21.62 10.23 4.57
C GLN A 105 21.88 10.03 6.08
N THR A 106 21.03 9.26 6.76
CA THR A 106 21.17 8.91 8.17
C THR A 106 21.40 7.42 8.32
N ALA A 107 22.26 7.04 9.25
CA ALA A 107 22.63 5.63 9.45
C ALA A 107 21.39 4.76 9.75
N GLU A 108 20.46 5.28 10.55
CA GLU A 108 19.21 4.62 10.91
C GLU A 108 18.31 4.40 9.68
N SER A 109 18.16 5.39 8.80
CA SER A 109 17.31 5.27 7.61
C SER A 109 17.88 4.23 6.63
N VAL A 110 19.20 4.23 6.43
CA VAL A 110 19.88 3.23 5.60
C VAL A 110 19.76 1.84 6.22
N ALA A 111 19.95 1.72 7.53
CA ALA A 111 19.80 0.45 8.25
C ALA A 111 18.38 -0.12 8.15
N GLN A 112 17.35 0.72 8.29
CA GLN A 112 15.95 0.31 8.09
C GLN A 112 15.68 -0.16 6.66
N PHE A 113 16.25 0.53 5.66
CA PHE A 113 16.15 0.13 4.26
C PHE A 113 16.78 -1.24 4.00
N LEU A 114 17.98 -1.47 4.54
CA LEU A 114 18.66 -2.77 4.44
C LEU A 114 17.89 -3.85 5.21
N HIS A 115 17.35 -3.54 6.38
CA HIS A 115 16.57 -4.45 7.23
C HIS A 115 15.29 -4.90 6.54
N LYS A 116 14.58 -3.98 5.85
CA LYS A 116 13.38 -4.34 5.09
C LYS A 116 13.68 -5.41 4.03
N GLY A 117 14.89 -5.43 3.48
CA GLY A 117 15.41 -6.51 2.63
C GLY A 117 14.61 -6.77 1.34
N GLU A 118 13.69 -5.89 0.97
CA GLU A 118 12.74 -6.12 -0.11
C GLU A 118 13.43 -5.95 -1.48
N GLY A 119 13.85 -7.05 -2.11
CA GLY A 119 14.48 -7.02 -3.44
C GLY A 119 15.98 -6.63 -3.44
N LEU A 120 16.62 -6.68 -2.28
CA LEU A 120 18.06 -6.49 -2.13
C LEU A 120 18.79 -7.84 -2.02
N ASN A 121 19.96 -7.95 -2.62
CA ASN A 121 20.77 -9.15 -2.54
C ASN A 121 21.48 -9.22 -1.17
N LYS A 122 21.29 -10.32 -0.43
CA LYS A 122 21.86 -10.50 0.91
C LYS A 122 23.38 -10.42 0.93
N THR A 123 24.05 -10.91 -0.12
CA THR A 123 25.50 -10.79 -0.27
C THR A 123 25.93 -9.32 -0.39
N ALA A 124 25.24 -8.54 -1.22
CA ALA A 124 25.51 -7.12 -1.41
C ALA A 124 25.29 -6.30 -0.14
N ILE A 125 24.29 -6.68 0.68
CA ILE A 125 24.08 -6.09 2.02
C ILE A 125 25.28 -6.39 2.91
N GLY A 126 25.72 -7.64 2.97
CA GLY A 126 26.89 -8.06 3.76
C GLY A 126 28.17 -7.33 3.34
N ASP A 127 28.40 -7.21 2.03
CA ASP A 127 29.55 -6.49 1.47
C ASP A 127 29.53 -5.01 1.87
N TYR A 128 28.36 -4.35 1.82
CA TYR A 128 28.21 -2.95 2.23
C TYR A 128 28.41 -2.75 3.74
N LEU A 129 27.87 -3.64 4.57
CA LEU A 129 28.02 -3.58 6.02
C LEU A 129 29.44 -3.95 6.49
N GLY A 130 30.17 -4.75 5.70
CA GLY A 130 31.54 -5.17 5.99
C GLY A 130 32.63 -4.21 5.52
N GLU A 131 32.27 -3.07 4.93
CA GLU A 131 33.25 -2.07 4.49
C GLU A 131 33.88 -1.31 5.67
N LYS A 132 35.17 -0.99 5.54
CA LYS A 132 35.94 -0.18 6.50
C LYS A 132 35.68 1.31 6.33
N ASN A 133 34.44 1.73 6.53
CA ASN A 133 34.00 3.12 6.44
C ASN A 133 33.24 3.50 7.71
N GLU A 134 33.56 4.65 8.31
CA GLU A 134 32.94 5.10 9.57
C GLU A 134 31.41 5.23 9.47
N PHE A 135 30.88 5.57 8.28
CA PHE A 135 29.43 5.62 8.04
C PHE A 135 28.82 4.21 7.99
N ASN A 136 29.47 3.27 7.30
CA ASN A 136 29.02 1.89 7.19
C ASN A 136 29.04 1.18 8.54
N GLU A 137 30.04 1.46 9.39
CA GLU A 137 30.11 0.96 10.77
C GLU A 137 28.92 1.46 11.61
N LYS A 138 28.54 2.73 11.48
CA LYS A 138 27.33 3.28 12.14
C LYS A 138 26.04 2.66 11.61
N VAL A 139 25.95 2.43 10.29
CA VAL A 139 24.81 1.74 9.66
C VAL A 139 24.71 0.31 10.19
N LEU A 140 25.83 -0.39 10.31
CA LEU A 140 25.89 -1.74 10.89
C LEU A 140 25.38 -1.74 12.33
N GLN A 141 25.84 -0.80 13.17
CA GLN A 141 25.36 -0.70 14.55
C GLN A 141 23.83 -0.52 14.59
N ALA A 142 23.29 0.42 13.83
CA ALA A 142 21.84 0.64 13.75
C ALA A 142 21.09 -0.58 13.15
N PHE A 143 21.70 -1.31 12.22
CA PHE A 143 21.12 -2.51 11.62
C PHE A 143 21.05 -3.68 12.60
N VAL A 144 22.07 -3.81 13.45
CA VAL A 144 22.11 -4.77 14.57
C VAL A 144 21.07 -4.38 15.62
N ASP A 145 20.95 -3.10 15.96
CA ASP A 145 19.96 -2.62 16.95
C ASP A 145 18.51 -2.84 16.47
N LEU A 146 18.27 -2.77 15.15
CA LEU A 146 16.98 -3.09 14.52
C LEU A 146 16.71 -4.60 14.45
N HIS A 147 17.75 -5.43 14.45
CA HIS A 147 17.59 -6.88 14.43
C HIS A 147 17.19 -7.38 15.81
N ASP A 148 16.00 -7.95 15.86
CA ASP A 148 15.54 -8.63 17.05
C ASP A 148 16.14 -10.04 17.13
N PHE A 149 17.33 -10.15 17.73
CA PHE A 149 18.02 -11.43 17.91
C PHE A 149 17.32 -12.38 18.91
N ARG A 150 16.11 -12.04 19.39
CA ARG A 150 15.33 -12.88 20.31
C ARG A 150 15.07 -14.30 19.77
N ASP A 151 15.04 -14.49 18.45
CA ASP A 151 14.88 -15.82 17.83
C ASP A 151 16.19 -16.48 17.37
N LEU A 152 17.33 -15.78 17.40
CA LEU A 152 18.67 -16.36 17.18
C LEU A 152 19.28 -16.71 18.53
N ILE A 153 18.61 -17.65 19.16
CA ILE A 153 18.97 -18.33 20.39
C ILE A 153 20.50 -18.59 20.43
N LEU A 154 21.16 -17.75 21.23
CA LEU A 154 22.50 -17.86 21.82
C LEU A 154 22.78 -19.24 22.48
N VAL A 155 21.80 -20.14 22.55
CA VAL A 155 21.94 -21.51 23.09
C VAL A 155 22.69 -22.45 22.12
N GLN A 156 22.95 -22.07 20.86
CA GLN A 156 23.99 -22.75 20.07
C GLN A 156 25.41 -22.33 20.48
N ALA A 157 25.59 -21.18 21.14
CA ALA A 157 26.91 -20.68 21.55
C ALA A 157 27.34 -21.11 22.97
N LEU A 158 26.48 -21.76 23.77
CA LEU A 158 26.78 -22.05 25.18
C LEU A 158 26.81 -23.54 25.58
N ARG A 159 26.61 -24.51 24.66
CA ARG A 159 26.48 -25.94 25.05
C ARG A 159 27.73 -26.83 24.94
N PRO A 160 28.90 -26.38 24.43
CA PRO A 160 30.16 -27.08 24.78
C PRO A 160 31.18 -26.24 25.57
N LEU A 161 30.88 -25.01 25.97
CA LEU A 161 31.80 -24.15 26.75
C LEU A 161 31.96 -24.56 28.22
N HIS A 162 31.57 -25.79 28.57
CA HIS A 162 31.71 -26.36 29.91
C HIS A 162 32.60 -27.60 30.02
N PHE A 163 33.20 -28.13 28.95
CA PHE A 163 34.24 -29.15 29.10
C PHE A 163 35.35 -29.03 28.04
N CYS A 164 36.57 -28.84 28.55
CA CYS A 164 37.88 -28.87 27.85
C CYS A 164 38.33 -27.63 27.06
N ARG A 165 39.11 -26.78 27.74
CA ARG A 165 40.47 -26.47 27.23
C ARG A 165 41.45 -27.32 28.05
N PRO A 166 42.38 -28.03 27.41
CA PRO A 166 43.61 -27.37 27.03
C PRO A 166 44.19 -27.80 25.67
N SER A 167 44.85 -26.83 25.03
CA SER A 167 46.00 -26.98 24.13
C SER A 167 45.83 -27.60 22.73
N ARG A 168 46.02 -26.69 21.76
CA ARG A 168 46.66 -26.83 20.43
C ARG A 168 45.81 -27.21 19.20
N HIS A 169 46.02 -26.36 18.19
CA HIS A 169 45.91 -26.51 16.72
C HIS A 169 44.55 -26.77 16.04
N ILE A 170 44.19 -25.79 15.18
CA ILE A 170 43.51 -25.84 13.86
C ILE A 170 42.34 -26.81 13.66
N CYS A 171 41.22 -26.27 13.16
CA CYS A 171 40.44 -26.71 11.97
C CYS A 171 39.28 -25.71 11.81
N ILE A 172 39.21 -24.89 10.76
CA ILE A 172 38.64 -25.17 9.42
C ILE A 172 37.42 -26.11 9.49
N GLN A 173 36.23 -25.52 9.52
CA GLN A 173 35.23 -25.63 8.45
C GLN A 173 34.14 -24.56 8.64
#